data_AF-A0A484K911-F1
#
_entry.id   AF-A0A484K911-F1
#
_cell.length_a   1.000
_cell.length_b   1.000
_cell.length_c   1.000
_cell.angle_alpha   90.00
_cell.angle_beta   90.00
_cell.angle_gamma   90.00
#
_symmetry.space_group_name_H-M   'P 1'
#
loop_
_entity.id
_entity.type
_entity.pdbx_description
1 polymer ?
#
loop_
_entity_poly.entity_id
_entity_poly.type
_entity_poly.pdbx_seq_one_letter_code
_entity_poly.pdbx_strand_id
1 'polypeptide(L)'
;MLTVDPERRITAAAALEHPWLKEDGDAPDKPIHNAVLIRMKQFRAMNKMKQLALKVIAETMPEDEIKGLKEMFKNMDADGNGSITPSELRTGLAKLGSNLSVDEIKQLMDAADIDKNGTIDYMEFITVAMHRHRLENERNLFMAFKHFDKDGNGYITRDELMHAMKDYGMGDEATIREILNDVDTDNDGKINYDEFKQMMRKGTVENEGKQ
;
A
#
# COMPACT_ATOMS: atom_id res chain seq x y z
N MET A 1 -13.87 -13.15 24.99
CA MET A 1 -14.54 -11.85 25.28
C MET A 1 -16.03 -11.80 24.93
N LEU A 2 -16.54 -12.65 24.02
CA LEU A 2 -17.96 -12.65 23.63
C LEU A 2 -18.76 -13.81 24.25
N THR A 3 -18.47 -14.16 25.51
CA THR A 3 -19.27 -15.15 26.24
C THR A 3 -20.64 -14.53 26.55
N VAL A 4 -21.71 -15.20 26.11
CA VAL A 4 -23.10 -14.73 26.24
C VAL A 4 -23.51 -14.62 27.71
N ASP A 5 -23.06 -15.56 28.53
CA ASP A 5 -23.25 -15.57 29.99
C ASP A 5 -22.35 -14.50 30.68
N PRO A 6 -22.93 -13.49 31.36
CA PRO A 6 -22.18 -12.40 31.98
C PRO A 6 -21.25 -12.83 33.12
N GLU A 7 -21.62 -13.84 33.91
CA GLU A 7 -20.81 -14.27 35.06
C GLU A 7 -19.60 -15.11 34.65
N ARG A 8 -19.65 -15.70 33.45
CA ARG A 8 -18.56 -16.46 32.84
C ARG A 8 -17.75 -15.64 31.84
N ARG A 9 -18.06 -14.35 31.71
CA ARG A 9 -17.34 -13.44 30.83
C ARG A 9 -16.01 -13.07 31.50
N ILE A 10 -14.93 -13.24 30.75
CA ILE A 10 -13.60 -12.88 31.21
C ILE A 10 -13.56 -11.39 31.59
N THR A 11 -13.02 -11.07 32.77
CA THR A 11 -12.85 -9.70 33.23
C THR A 11 -11.73 -9.02 32.45
N ALA A 12 -11.72 -7.68 32.42
CA ALA A 12 -10.66 -6.93 31.74
C ALA A 12 -9.25 -7.28 32.26
N ALA A 13 -9.12 -7.50 33.57
CA ALA A 13 -7.86 -7.95 34.19
C ALA A 13 -7.45 -9.37 33.75
N ALA A 14 -8.41 -10.30 33.69
CA ALA A 14 -8.13 -11.67 33.24
C ALA A 14 -7.86 -11.75 31.72
N ALA A 15 -8.42 -10.84 30.94
CA ALA A 15 -8.14 -10.74 29.50
C ALA A 15 -6.72 -10.23 29.21
N LEU A 16 -6.20 -9.35 30.08
CA LEU A 16 -4.81 -8.87 30.04
C LEU A 16 -3.80 -9.99 30.26
N GLU A 17 -4.21 -11.03 30.98
CA GLU A 17 -3.39 -12.21 31.26
C GLU A 17 -3.60 -13.38 30.29
N HIS A 18 -4.47 -13.21 29.30
CA HIS A 18 -4.76 -14.25 28.31
C HIS A 18 -3.52 -14.55 27.47
N PRO A 19 -3.24 -15.82 27.10
CA PRO A 19 -2.04 -16.19 26.33
C PRO A 19 -1.86 -15.43 25.01
N TRP A 20 -2.96 -14.98 24.39
CA TRP A 20 -2.94 -14.12 23.20
C TRP A 20 -2.39 -12.70 23.44
N LEU A 21 -2.45 -12.20 24.69
CA LEU A 21 -2.04 -10.85 25.10
C LEU A 21 -0.73 -10.83 25.91
N LYS A 22 -0.26 -11.99 26.41
CA LYS A 22 1.07 -12.15 27.02
C LYS A 22 2.12 -12.27 25.91
N GLU A 23 3.34 -11.79 26.19
CA GLU A 23 4.47 -11.51 25.27
C GLU A 23 4.92 -12.64 24.30
N ASP A 24 4.25 -13.79 24.24
CA ASP A 24 4.46 -14.88 23.25
C ASP A 24 3.12 -15.33 22.60
N GLY A 25 2.15 -14.42 22.50
CA GLY A 25 0.85 -14.69 21.90
C GLY A 25 0.94 -14.88 20.39
N ASP A 26 0.24 -15.89 19.87
CA ASP A 26 0.15 -16.34 18.47
C ASP A 26 -0.52 -15.32 17.51
N ALA A 27 -0.31 -14.03 17.74
CA ALA A 27 -0.32 -13.04 16.68
C ALA A 27 1.01 -13.22 15.92
N PRO A 28 1.01 -13.31 14.58
CA PRO A 28 2.27 -13.39 13.87
C PRO A 28 3.07 -12.12 14.14
N ASP A 29 4.09 -12.23 14.98
CA ASP A 29 5.20 -11.30 15.19
C ASP A 29 6.08 -11.22 13.94
N LYS A 30 5.46 -11.19 12.76
CA LYS A 30 6.15 -10.77 11.55
C LYS A 30 6.41 -9.29 11.74
N PRO A 31 7.68 -8.89 11.95
CA PRO A 31 7.98 -7.49 12.13
C PRO A 31 7.46 -6.76 10.89
N ILE A 32 6.73 -5.66 11.12
CA ILE A 32 6.28 -4.73 10.07
C ILE A 32 7.41 -4.47 9.05
N HIS A 33 8.65 -4.55 9.52
CA HIS A 33 9.92 -4.41 8.82
C HIS A 33 10.07 -5.29 7.56
N ASN A 34 9.73 -6.58 7.56
CA ASN A 34 9.86 -7.38 6.34
C ASN A 34 8.67 -7.17 5.39
N ALA A 35 7.50 -6.86 5.95
CA ALA A 35 6.29 -6.67 5.17
C ALA A 35 6.32 -5.35 4.37
N VAL A 36 6.85 -4.25 4.92
CA VAL A 36 7.04 -3.00 4.18
C VAL A 36 8.08 -3.17 3.06
N LEU A 37 9.15 -3.94 3.30
CA LEU A 37 10.17 -4.24 2.29
C LEU A 37 9.64 -5.12 1.15
N ILE A 38 8.87 -6.15 1.49
CA ILE A 38 8.18 -7.00 0.51
C ILE A 38 7.19 -6.15 -0.29
N ARG A 39 6.48 -5.21 0.34
CA ARG A 39 5.55 -4.29 -0.35
C ARG A 39 6.26 -3.30 -1.25
N MET A 40 7.39 -2.73 -0.83
CA MET A 40 8.26 -1.90 -1.67
C MET A 40 8.69 -2.67 -2.92
N LYS A 41 9.23 -3.90 -2.76
CA LYS A 41 9.62 -4.74 -3.91
C LYS A 41 8.42 -5.12 -4.80
N GLN A 42 7.25 -5.39 -4.21
CA GLN A 42 6.03 -5.72 -4.95
C GLN A 42 5.49 -4.50 -5.71
N PHE A 43 5.52 -3.29 -5.13
CA PHE A 43 5.03 -2.06 -5.74
C PHE A 43 5.72 -1.74 -7.07
N ARG A 44 7.02 -2.06 -7.18
CA ARG A 44 7.79 -1.97 -8.43
C ARG A 44 7.32 -2.93 -9.52
N ALA A 45 6.76 -4.08 -9.13
CA ALA A 45 6.24 -5.09 -10.06
C ALA A 45 4.76 -4.86 -10.43
N MET A 46 4.12 -3.82 -9.88
CA MET A 46 2.73 -3.47 -10.18
C MET A 46 2.64 -2.61 -11.44
N ASN A 47 1.57 -2.77 -12.22
CA ASN A 47 1.30 -1.89 -13.35
C ASN A 47 1.03 -0.45 -12.86
N LYS A 48 1.25 0.53 -13.74
CA LYS A 48 1.11 1.96 -13.41
C LYS A 48 -0.29 2.32 -12.90
N MET A 49 -1.33 1.64 -13.37
CA MET A 49 -2.70 1.85 -12.90
C MET A 49 -2.88 1.48 -11.43
N LYS A 50 -2.28 0.36 -11.02
CA LYS A 50 -2.27 -0.05 -9.63
C LYS A 50 -1.46 0.91 -8.76
N GLN A 51 -0.30 1.39 -9.22
CA GLN A 51 0.47 2.42 -8.48
C GLN A 51 -0.35 3.70 -8.28
N LEU A 52 -1.04 4.16 -9.33
CA LEU A 52 -1.89 5.35 -9.25
C LEU A 52 -3.10 5.13 -8.33
N ALA A 53 -3.77 3.98 -8.44
CA ALA A 53 -4.87 3.62 -7.55
C ALA A 53 -4.43 3.57 -6.09
N LEU A 54 -3.23 3.05 -5.80
CA LEU A 54 -2.67 3.04 -4.45
C LEU A 54 -2.42 4.44 -3.91
N LYS A 55 -1.92 5.35 -4.75
CA LYS A 55 -1.72 6.75 -4.38
C LYS A 55 -3.03 7.45 -4.05
N VAL A 56 -4.06 7.25 -4.88
CA VAL A 56 -5.41 7.77 -4.63
C VAL A 56 -6.01 7.19 -3.33
N ILE A 57 -5.80 5.89 -3.05
CA ILE A 57 -6.23 5.27 -1.78
C ILE A 57 -5.49 5.89 -0.59
N ALA A 58 -4.19 6.13 -0.71
CA ALA A 58 -3.39 6.78 0.32
C ALA A 58 -3.90 8.20 0.63
N GLU A 59 -4.28 8.97 -0.40
CA GLU A 59 -4.80 10.34 -0.27
C GLU A 59 -6.23 10.40 0.29
N THR A 60 -7.05 9.38 0.04
CA THR A 60 -8.46 9.34 0.46
C THR A 60 -8.70 8.65 1.80
N MET A 61 -7.66 8.07 2.40
CA MET A 61 -7.78 7.42 3.71
C MET A 61 -7.89 8.43 4.86
N PRO A 62 -8.68 8.12 5.90
CA PRO A 62 -8.75 8.94 7.10
C PRO A 62 -7.40 8.94 7.85
N GLU A 63 -7.06 10.09 8.44
CA GLU A 63 -5.77 10.29 9.10
C GLU A 63 -5.51 9.27 10.22
N ASP A 64 -6.56 8.84 10.91
CA ASP A 64 -6.48 7.82 11.97
C ASP A 64 -5.97 6.47 11.46
N GLU A 65 -6.29 6.10 10.23
CA GLU A 65 -5.78 4.86 9.63
C GLU A 65 -4.29 5.01 9.33
N ILE A 66 -3.85 6.12 8.74
CA ILE A 66 -2.45 6.33 8.35
C ILE A 66 -1.55 6.86 9.46
N LYS A 67 -2.08 7.14 10.66
CA LYS A 67 -1.33 7.72 11.79
C LYS A 67 -0.06 6.94 12.15
N GLY A 68 -0.13 5.61 12.22
CA GLY A 68 1.04 4.78 12.52
C GLY A 68 2.11 4.84 11.42
N LEU A 69 1.70 4.96 10.16
CA LEU A 69 2.63 5.15 9.03
C LEU A 69 3.25 6.56 9.06
N LYS A 70 2.48 7.58 9.47
CA LYS A 70 2.95 8.95 9.66
C LYS A 70 4.01 9.06 10.76
N GLU A 71 3.81 8.36 11.87
CA GLU A 71 4.83 8.28 12.93
C GLU A 71 6.07 7.53 12.45
N MET A 72 5.91 6.46 11.68
CA MET A 72 7.02 5.71 11.09
C MET A 72 7.82 6.58 10.10
N PHE A 73 7.15 7.37 9.25
CA PHE A 73 7.80 8.32 8.34
C PHE A 73 8.64 9.34 9.12
N LYS A 74 8.04 9.98 10.14
CA LYS A 74 8.75 10.95 11.01
C LYS A 74 9.94 10.36 11.74
N ASN A 75 9.91 9.07 12.06
CA ASN A 75 11.04 8.39 12.69
C ASN A 75 12.18 8.09 11.71
N MET A 76 11.89 8.03 10.40
CA MET A 76 12.88 7.83 9.34
C MET A 76 13.46 9.15 8.83
N ASP A 77 12.61 10.16 8.63
CA ASP A 77 12.96 11.54 8.27
C ASP A 77 13.68 12.22 9.45
N ALA A 78 15.01 12.10 9.47
CA ALA A 78 15.81 12.48 10.63
C ALA A 78 16.07 13.98 10.70
N ASP A 79 16.13 14.64 9.53
CA ASP A 79 16.31 16.08 9.43
C ASP A 79 14.98 16.86 9.37
N GLY A 80 13.85 16.16 9.18
CA GLY A 80 12.51 16.74 9.18
C GLY A 80 12.20 17.53 7.92
N ASN A 81 12.91 17.27 6.81
CA ASN A 81 12.74 18.01 5.57
C ASN A 81 11.50 17.58 4.77
N GLY A 82 10.78 16.54 5.22
CA GLY A 82 9.57 16.03 4.57
C GLY A 82 9.84 15.01 3.46
N SER A 83 11.07 14.52 3.33
CA SER A 83 11.50 13.50 2.37
C SER A 83 12.51 12.56 3.01
N ILE A 84 12.51 11.29 2.62
CA ILE A 84 13.46 10.29 3.13
C ILE A 84 14.54 10.07 2.08
N THR A 85 15.77 10.41 2.42
CA THR A 85 16.95 10.10 1.60
C THR A 85 17.35 8.63 1.71
N PRO A 86 18.14 8.08 0.76
CA PRO A 86 18.64 6.70 0.86
C PRO A 86 19.40 6.42 2.17
N SER A 87 20.13 7.43 2.67
CA SER A 87 20.87 7.36 3.93
C SER A 87 19.96 7.31 5.15
N GLU A 88 18.87 8.08 5.13
CA GLU A 88 17.84 8.09 6.17
C GLU A 88 17.01 6.81 6.15
N LEU A 89 16.66 6.32 4.96
CA LEU A 89 16.00 5.03 4.81
C LEU A 89 16.85 3.90 5.41
N ARG A 90 18.15 3.88 5.10
CA ARG A 90 19.09 2.90 5.65
C ARG A 90 19.19 2.99 7.18
N THR A 91 19.34 4.21 7.69
CA THR A 91 19.50 4.45 9.13
C THR A 91 18.22 4.16 9.89
N GLY A 92 17.07 4.57 9.36
CA GLY A 92 15.75 4.30 9.90
C GLY A 92 15.44 2.81 9.95
N LEU A 93 15.71 2.08 8.87
CA LEU A 93 15.52 0.62 8.85
C LEU A 93 16.49 -0.11 9.78
N ALA A 94 17.73 0.36 9.91
CA ALA A 94 18.70 -0.21 10.86
C ALA A 94 18.25 -0.01 12.32
N LYS A 95 17.72 1.17 12.67
CA LYS A 95 17.13 1.44 13.99
C LYS A 95 15.93 0.55 14.30
N LEU A 96 15.21 0.13 13.26
CA LEU A 96 14.08 -0.78 13.31
C LEU A 96 14.51 -2.26 13.21
N GLY A 97 15.80 -2.56 13.38
CA GLY A 97 16.31 -3.94 13.44
C GLY A 97 16.55 -4.60 12.08
N SER A 98 16.42 -3.87 10.97
CA SER A 98 16.66 -4.39 9.61
C SER A 98 17.92 -3.79 9.02
N ASN A 99 18.97 -4.61 8.89
CA ASN A 99 20.23 -4.17 8.33
C ASN A 99 20.30 -4.53 6.84
N LEU A 100 19.92 -3.59 5.99
CA LEU A 100 19.91 -3.79 4.55
C LEU A 100 21.23 -3.40 3.89
N SER A 101 21.57 -4.14 2.83
CA SER A 101 22.67 -3.79 1.94
C SER A 101 22.39 -2.52 1.14
N VAL A 102 23.44 -1.91 0.60
CA VAL A 102 23.32 -0.71 -0.26
C VAL A 102 22.47 -1.01 -1.49
N ASP A 103 22.61 -2.22 -2.05
CA ASP A 103 21.84 -2.65 -3.22
C ASP A 103 20.35 -2.82 -2.90
N GLU A 104 20.02 -3.35 -1.72
CA GLU A 104 18.63 -3.45 -1.28
C GLU A 104 18.02 -2.08 -1.04
N ILE A 105 18.73 -1.15 -0.37
CA ILE A 105 18.27 0.23 -0.20
C ILE A 105 18.02 0.87 -1.57
N LYS A 106 18.94 0.70 -2.53
CA LYS A 106 18.76 1.21 -3.88
C LYS A 106 17.52 0.62 -4.57
N GLN A 107 17.29 -0.68 -4.42
CA GLN A 107 16.08 -1.32 -4.96
C GLN A 107 14.79 -0.79 -4.33
N LEU A 108 14.81 -0.42 -3.04
CA LEU A 108 13.66 0.18 -2.36
C LEU A 108 13.43 1.61 -2.81
N MET A 109 14.51 2.40 -2.94
CA MET A 109 14.45 3.75 -3.50
C MET A 109 13.87 3.70 -4.91
N ASP A 110 14.43 2.88 -5.80
CA ASP A 110 13.93 2.68 -7.18
C ASP A 110 12.46 2.25 -7.24
N ALA A 111 11.92 1.67 -6.16
CA ALA A 111 10.54 1.22 -6.08
C ALA A 111 9.60 2.27 -5.49
N ALA A 112 10.07 3.03 -4.51
CA ALA A 112 9.25 3.98 -3.77
C ALA A 112 9.32 5.41 -4.33
N ASP A 113 10.46 5.78 -4.92
CA ASP A 113 10.68 7.06 -5.62
C ASP A 113 10.02 7.00 -7.01
N ILE A 114 8.78 7.46 -7.06
CA ILE A 114 7.94 7.39 -8.25
C ILE A 114 8.31 8.50 -9.22
N ASP A 115 8.52 9.71 -8.70
CA ASP A 115 8.84 10.89 -9.50
C ASP A 115 10.33 10.93 -9.92
N LYS A 116 11.16 10.03 -9.37
CA LYS A 116 12.59 9.87 -9.63
C LYS A 116 13.42 11.08 -9.21
N ASN A 117 13.00 11.77 -8.15
CA ASN A 117 13.72 12.91 -7.59
C ASN A 117 14.90 12.50 -6.68
N GLY A 118 15.05 11.21 -6.39
CA GLY A 118 16.12 10.64 -5.57
C GLY A 118 15.81 10.56 -4.07
N THR A 119 14.59 10.92 -3.66
CA THR A 119 14.08 10.89 -2.28
C THR A 119 12.68 10.27 -2.24
N ILE A 120 12.24 9.80 -1.08
CA ILE A 120 10.88 9.27 -0.92
C ILE A 120 10.06 10.30 -0.14
N ASP A 121 9.08 10.92 -0.79
CA ASP A 121 8.19 11.85 -0.12
C ASP A 121 7.19 11.15 0.81
N TYR A 122 6.46 11.94 1.62
CA TYR A 122 5.46 11.39 2.53
C TYR A 122 4.41 10.52 1.83
N MET A 123 3.86 10.97 0.70
CA MET A 123 2.82 10.25 -0.01
C MET A 123 3.35 8.97 -0.65
N GLU A 124 4.55 9.01 -1.21
CA GLU A 124 5.27 7.84 -1.71
C GLU A 124 5.50 6.81 -0.60
N PHE A 125 5.97 7.25 0.57
CA PHE A 125 6.15 6.36 1.71
C PHE A 125 4.84 5.72 2.16
N ILE A 126 3.76 6.51 2.32
CA ILE A 126 2.45 5.97 2.73
C ILE A 126 1.93 4.98 1.69
N THR A 127 1.99 5.34 0.41
CA THR A 127 1.52 4.49 -0.70
C THR A 127 2.16 3.11 -0.66
N VAL A 128 3.46 3.07 -0.34
CA VAL A 128 4.24 1.84 -0.38
C VAL A 128 4.21 1.07 0.95
N ALA A 129 4.22 1.78 2.09
CA ALA A 129 4.14 1.16 3.41
C ALA A 129 2.73 0.66 3.76
N MET A 130 1.70 1.14 3.06
CA MET A 130 0.31 0.76 3.24
C MET A 130 0.10 -0.75 3.23
N HIS A 131 -0.58 -1.24 4.26
CA HIS A 131 -0.81 -2.67 4.45
C HIS A 131 -1.84 -3.22 3.47
N ARG A 132 -1.55 -4.36 2.86
CA ARG A 132 -2.41 -5.01 1.85
C ARG A 132 -3.86 -5.27 2.28
N HIS A 133 -4.13 -5.56 3.55
CA HIS A 133 -5.51 -5.70 4.03
C HIS A 133 -6.33 -4.41 3.91
N ARG A 134 -5.68 -3.23 3.90
CA ARG A 134 -6.34 -1.95 3.61
C ARG A 134 -6.55 -1.72 2.12
N LEU A 135 -5.77 -2.38 1.27
CA LEU A 135 -5.91 -2.38 -0.19
C LEU A 135 -7.04 -3.29 -0.67
N GLU A 136 -7.30 -4.35 0.08
CA GLU A 136 -8.40 -5.28 -0.19
C GLU A 136 -9.73 -4.82 0.42
N ASN A 137 -9.73 -3.71 1.18
CA ASN A 137 -10.94 -3.11 1.73
C ASN A 137 -11.81 -2.59 0.57
N GLU A 138 -12.99 -3.17 0.44
CA GLU A 138 -13.97 -2.86 -0.61
C GLU A 138 -14.33 -1.38 -0.65
N ARG A 139 -14.39 -0.72 0.51
CA ARG A 139 -14.62 0.72 0.61
C ARG A 139 -13.49 1.53 -0.05
N ASN A 140 -12.24 1.16 0.19
CA ASN A 140 -11.08 1.87 -0.35
C ASN A 140 -10.97 1.66 -1.86
N LEU A 141 -11.21 0.43 -2.32
CA LEU A 141 -11.27 0.11 -3.75
C LEU A 141 -12.37 0.88 -4.47
N PHE A 142 -13.55 0.98 -3.87
CA PHE A 142 -14.67 1.73 -4.44
C PHE A 142 -14.38 3.24 -4.49
N MET A 143 -13.78 3.81 -3.45
CA MET A 143 -13.39 5.22 -3.44
C MET A 143 -12.34 5.54 -4.50
N ALA A 144 -11.36 4.66 -4.67
CA ALA A 144 -10.35 4.78 -5.73
C ALA A 144 -10.98 4.73 -7.11
N PHE A 145 -11.85 3.75 -7.37
CA PHE A 145 -12.56 3.62 -8.64
C PHE A 145 -13.38 4.87 -8.96
N LYS A 146 -14.16 5.37 -7.99
CA LYS A 146 -14.95 6.59 -8.13
C LYS A 146 -14.10 7.85 -8.35
N HIS A 147 -12.85 7.85 -7.92
CA HIS A 147 -11.94 8.96 -8.20
C HIS A 147 -11.57 9.02 -9.69
N PHE A 148 -11.41 7.86 -10.33
CA PHE A 148 -11.11 7.72 -11.76
C PHE A 148 -12.35 7.92 -12.64
N ASP A 149 -13.48 7.30 -12.28
CA ASP A 149 -14.79 7.43 -12.94
C ASP A 149 -15.41 8.81 -12.63
N LYS A 150 -15.09 9.82 -13.44
CA LYS A 150 -15.48 11.22 -13.21
C LYS A 150 -16.93 11.46 -13.57
N ASP A 151 -17.43 10.80 -14.61
CA ASP A 151 -18.81 10.94 -15.07
C ASP A 151 -19.79 10.02 -14.30
N GLY A 152 -19.27 9.06 -13.53
CA GLY A 152 -20.05 8.16 -12.69
C GLY A 152 -20.79 7.08 -13.49
N ASN A 153 -20.32 6.77 -14.70
CA ASN A 153 -20.97 5.81 -15.60
C ASN A 153 -20.69 4.34 -15.22
N GLY A 154 -19.81 4.09 -14.24
CA GLY A 154 -19.42 2.76 -13.79
C GLY A 154 -18.25 2.13 -14.55
N TYR A 155 -17.60 2.90 -15.42
CA TYR A 155 -16.46 2.50 -16.24
C TYR A 155 -15.41 3.60 -16.25
N ILE A 156 -14.15 3.24 -16.04
CA ILE A 156 -13.03 4.15 -16.25
C ILE A 156 -12.71 4.14 -17.74
N THR A 157 -13.07 5.23 -18.42
CA THR A 157 -12.76 5.39 -19.83
C THR A 157 -11.28 5.72 -20.04
N ARG A 158 -10.81 5.51 -21.27
CA ARG A 158 -9.46 5.87 -21.68
C ARG A 158 -9.12 7.35 -21.40
N ASP A 159 -10.05 8.25 -21.66
CA ASP A 159 -9.85 9.69 -21.47
C ASP A 159 -9.75 10.05 -19.97
N GLU A 160 -10.58 9.44 -19.13
CA GLU A 160 -10.53 9.60 -17.67
C GLU A 160 -9.23 9.04 -17.09
N LEU A 161 -8.81 7.87 -17.56
CA LEU A 161 -7.55 7.25 -17.19
C LEU A 161 -6.36 8.13 -17.61
N MET A 162 -6.39 8.68 -18.83
CA MET A 162 -5.35 9.59 -19.32
C MET A 162 -5.28 10.87 -18.48
N HIS A 163 -6.43 11.44 -18.14
CA HIS A 163 -6.49 12.64 -17.32
C HIS A 163 -5.88 12.38 -15.94
N ALA A 164 -6.35 11.33 -15.25
CA ALA A 164 -5.84 10.96 -13.94
C ALA A 164 -4.34 10.64 -13.99
N MET A 165 -3.85 9.92 -15.00
CA MET A 165 -2.42 9.62 -15.11
C MET A 165 -1.56 10.86 -15.36
N LYS A 166 -2.09 11.84 -16.10
CA LYS A 166 -1.40 13.11 -16.37
C LYS A 166 -1.29 13.99 -15.12
N ASP A 167 -2.33 14.01 -14.29
CA ASP A 167 -2.35 14.78 -13.04
C ASP A 167 -1.22 14.36 -12.08
N TYR A 168 -0.83 13.09 -12.13
CA TYR A 168 0.25 12.54 -11.31
C TYR A 168 1.58 12.38 -12.06
N GLY A 169 1.68 12.91 -13.29
CA GLY A 169 2.92 12.84 -14.09
C GLY A 169 3.32 11.44 -14.55
N MET A 170 2.39 10.46 -14.49
CA MET A 170 2.64 9.05 -14.80
C MET A 170 2.19 8.63 -16.20
N GLY A 171 1.44 9.50 -16.89
CA GLY A 171 0.69 9.15 -18.10
C GLY A 171 1.29 9.60 -19.42
N ASP A 172 1.50 8.63 -20.31
CA ASP A 172 1.61 8.82 -21.75
C ASP A 172 0.71 7.84 -22.51
N GLU A 173 0.51 8.07 -23.80
CA GLU A 173 -0.34 7.23 -24.66
C GLU A 173 0.07 5.74 -24.64
N ALA A 174 1.37 5.46 -24.48
CA ALA A 174 1.91 4.11 -24.39
C ALA A 174 1.49 3.43 -23.08
N THR A 175 1.62 4.14 -21.95
CA THR A 175 1.21 3.68 -20.61
C THR A 175 -0.26 3.32 -20.57
N ILE A 176 -1.12 4.16 -21.15
CA ILE A 176 -2.57 3.93 -21.17
C ILE A 176 -2.90 2.64 -21.94
N ARG A 177 -2.23 2.41 -23.07
CA ARG A 177 -2.39 1.19 -23.86
C ARG A 177 -1.91 -0.05 -23.10
N GLU A 178 -0.78 0.04 -22.41
CA GLU A 178 -0.27 -1.06 -21.57
C GLU A 178 -1.25 -1.42 -20.45
N ILE A 179 -1.80 -0.41 -19.76
CA ILE A 179 -2.79 -0.61 -18.70
C ILE A 179 -4.03 -1.30 -19.24
N LEU A 180 -4.59 -0.80 -20.35
CA LEU A 180 -5.78 -1.40 -20.94
C LEU A 180 -5.50 -2.86 -21.32
N ASN A 181 -4.40 -3.14 -22.02
CA ASN A 181 -4.04 -4.52 -22.38
C ASN A 181 -3.89 -5.47 -21.17
N ASP A 182 -3.50 -4.96 -20.00
CA ASP A 182 -3.30 -5.76 -18.80
C ASP A 182 -4.57 -5.99 -17.97
N VAL A 183 -5.55 -5.07 -18.09
CA VAL A 183 -6.70 -4.94 -17.16
C VAL A 183 -8.04 -5.14 -17.86
N ASP A 184 -8.18 -4.63 -19.08
CA ASP A 184 -9.38 -4.76 -19.92
C ASP A 184 -9.46 -6.21 -20.44
N THR A 185 -10.30 -7.01 -19.79
CA THR A 185 -10.43 -8.45 -20.05
C THR A 185 -11.46 -8.75 -21.12
N ASP A 186 -12.49 -7.92 -21.26
CA ASP A 186 -13.52 -8.06 -22.26
C ASP A 186 -13.21 -7.29 -23.57
N ASN A 187 -12.13 -6.52 -23.59
CA ASN A 187 -11.63 -5.70 -24.69
C ASN A 187 -12.64 -4.66 -25.16
N ASP A 188 -13.44 -4.10 -24.24
CA ASP A 188 -14.40 -3.04 -24.53
C ASP A 188 -13.74 -1.64 -24.61
N GLY A 189 -12.45 -1.55 -24.28
CA GLY A 189 -11.65 -0.33 -24.30
C GLY A 189 -11.81 0.54 -23.05
N LYS A 190 -12.47 0.02 -22.02
CA LYS A 190 -12.74 0.68 -20.73
C LYS A 190 -12.39 -0.30 -19.60
N ILE A 191 -12.45 0.18 -18.36
CA ILE A 191 -12.19 -0.66 -17.18
C ILE A 191 -13.40 -0.58 -16.28
N ASN A 192 -14.11 -1.69 -16.12
CA ASN A 192 -15.22 -1.79 -15.18
C ASN A 192 -14.72 -2.04 -13.74
N TYR A 193 -15.62 -1.95 -12.74
CA TYR A 193 -15.24 -2.13 -11.34
C TYR A 193 -14.66 -3.52 -11.02
N ASP A 194 -15.19 -4.57 -11.65
CA ASP A 194 -14.70 -5.94 -11.41
C ASP A 194 -13.30 -6.15 -11.99
N GLU A 195 -12.99 -5.58 -13.15
CA GLU A 195 -11.66 -5.56 -13.75
C GLU A 195 -10.67 -4.77 -12.91
N PHE A 196 -11.07 -3.58 -12.43
CA PHE A 196 -10.27 -2.80 -11.50
C PHE A 196 -9.98 -3.56 -10.20
N LYS A 197 -10.99 -4.23 -9.63
CA LYS A 197 -10.85 -5.05 -8.42
C LYS A 197 -9.94 -6.26 -8.66
N GLN A 198 -10.07 -6.92 -9.81
CA GLN A 198 -9.18 -8.02 -10.21
C GLN A 198 -7.75 -7.55 -10.37
N MET A 199 -7.50 -6.40 -11.02
CA MET A 199 -6.17 -5.80 -11.14
C MET A 199 -5.55 -5.53 -9.76
N MET A 200 -6.32 -4.95 -8.83
CA MET A 200 -5.84 -4.66 -7.48
C MET A 200 -5.47 -5.96 -6.72
N ARG A 201 -6.14 -7.08 -7.02
CA ARG A 201 -5.84 -8.41 -6.48
C ARG A 201 -4.72 -9.15 -7.23
N LYS A 202 -4.56 -8.95 -8.54
CA LYS A 202 -3.55 -9.62 -9.38
C LYS A 202 -2.15 -9.10 -9.03
N GLY A 203 -1.17 -10.02 -8.94
CA GLY A 203 0.19 -9.71 -8.46
C GLY A 203 0.34 -9.59 -6.94
N THR A 204 -0.74 -9.82 -6.18
CA THR A 204 -0.66 -9.99 -4.73
C THR A 204 -0.54 -11.46 -4.31
N VAL A 205 -0.48 -12.41 -5.25
CA VAL A 205 -0.37 -13.83 -4.89
C VAL A 205 0.98 -14.07 -4.22
N GLU A 206 0.94 -14.35 -2.92
CA GLU A 206 2.08 -14.88 -2.20
C GLU A 206 2.46 -16.19 -2.86
N ASN A 207 3.74 -16.36 -3.19
CA ASN A 207 4.32 -17.68 -3.04
C ASN A 207 4.26 -17.99 -1.54
N GLU A 208 3.11 -18.50 -1.08
CA GLU A 208 3.06 -19.39 0.07
C GLU A 208 3.79 -20.68 -0.35
N GLY A 209 5.11 -20.58 -0.43
CA GLY A 209 6.00 -21.72 -0.48
C GLY A 209 5.88 -22.41 0.86
N LYS A 210 4.96 -23.38 0.93
CA LYS A 210 5.06 -24.52 1.83
C LYS A 210 6.52 -24.99 1.83
N GLN A 211 7.16 -24.93 2.99
CA GLN A 211 8.08 -25.96 3.49
C GLN A 211 8.33 -25.75 4.97
#